data_AF-A0A117M6S1-F1
#
_entry.id   AF-A0A117M6S1-F1
#
_cell.length_a   1.000
_cell.length_b   1.000
_cell.length_c   1.000
_cell.angle_alpha   90.00
_cell.angle_beta   90.00
_cell.angle_gamma   90.00
#
_symmetry.space_group_name_H-M   'P 1'
#
loop_
_entity.id
_entity.type
_entity.pdbx_description
1 polymer ?
#
loop_
_entity_poly.entity_id
_entity_poly.type
_entity_poly.pdbx_seq_one_letter_code
_entity_poly.pdbx_strand_id
1 'polypeptide(L)'
;MFKKEVERRFLLKRGSLKNVKFTKETNIIQGYYYLKSLTGIEPFERIPSEYPFLKKEIVRIRVENMKDVYLTLKRGKGVERNEFEIKIDFNKKIYYFLKNDVKILKKVRKEFIINGFKALLDIYKERYKGVKIVEVEFKNKRDAKKFKPPKNFIEITDFTYLTNKSLYFNDEEKILKRIREIYANKN
;
A
#
# COMPACT_ATOMS: atom_id res chain seq x y z
N MET A 1 -0.60 14.31 -13.06
CA MET A 1 0.86 14.57 -13.06
C MET A 1 1.55 13.58 -12.13
N PHE A 2 2.78 13.14 -12.43
CA PHE A 2 3.53 12.28 -11.50
C PHE A 2 3.96 13.08 -10.27
N LYS A 3 3.68 12.54 -9.08
CA LYS A 3 4.15 13.04 -7.80
C LYS A 3 5.32 12.20 -7.31
N LYS A 4 6.30 12.87 -6.74
CA LYS A 4 7.44 12.23 -6.09
C LYS A 4 7.11 11.96 -4.63
N GLU A 5 7.28 10.72 -4.20
CA GLU A 5 7.09 10.31 -2.80
C GLU A 5 8.41 9.82 -2.22
N VAL A 6 8.71 10.26 -0.99
CA VAL A 6 9.84 9.78 -0.21
C VAL A 6 9.28 9.08 1.03
N GLU A 7 9.49 7.78 1.16
CA GLU A 7 8.93 6.99 2.25
C GLU A 7 9.93 5.96 2.81
N ARG A 8 9.77 5.61 4.08
CA ARG A 8 10.42 4.44 4.69
C ARG A 8 9.35 3.52 5.25
N ARG A 9 9.58 2.22 5.16
CA ARG A 9 8.59 1.18 5.51
C ARG A 9 9.13 0.30 6.62
N PHE A 10 8.29 -0.03 7.58
CA PHE A 10 8.67 -0.77 8.76
C PHE A 10 7.64 -1.85 9.09
N LEU A 11 8.10 -3.05 9.46
CA LEU A 11 7.25 -3.98 10.19
C LEU A 11 7.15 -3.52 11.64
N LEU A 12 5.95 -3.57 12.21
CA LEU A 12 5.75 -3.33 13.63
C LEU A 12 5.95 -4.63 14.40
N LYS A 13 6.87 -4.67 15.36
CA LYS A 13 7.02 -5.80 16.31
C LYS A 13 5.73 -5.99 17.13
N ARG A 14 5.54 -7.20 17.69
CA ARG A 14 4.41 -7.52 18.58
C ARG A 14 4.21 -6.41 19.63
N GLY A 15 2.98 -5.92 19.74
CA GLY A 15 2.60 -4.80 20.59
C GLY A 15 1.75 -3.75 19.87
N SER A 16 1.45 -2.67 20.59
CA SER A 16 0.77 -1.48 20.08
C SER A 16 1.77 -0.31 19.96
N LEU A 17 1.43 0.65 19.11
CA LEU A 17 2.05 1.97 19.19
C LEU A 17 1.57 2.62 20.49
N LYS A 18 2.46 2.74 21.48
CA LYS A 18 2.15 3.43 22.74
C LYS A 18 2.11 4.94 22.49
N ASN A 19 1.16 5.63 23.12
CA ASN A 19 1.06 7.10 23.13
C ASN A 19 0.91 7.75 21.75
N VAL A 20 0.29 7.05 20.80
CA VAL A 20 -0.01 7.59 19.47
C VAL A 20 -1.50 7.92 19.37
N LYS A 21 -1.81 9.17 19.03
CA LYS A 21 -3.16 9.59 18.66
C LYS A 21 -3.36 9.39 17.16
N PHE A 22 -4.28 8.50 16.81
CA PHE A 22 -4.69 8.33 15.41
C PHE A 22 -5.62 9.47 14.99
N THR A 23 -5.40 10.02 13.80
CA THR A 23 -6.15 11.16 13.27
C THR A 23 -7.21 10.74 12.27
N LYS A 24 -7.03 9.59 11.61
CA LYS A 24 -7.96 9.05 10.63
C LYS A 24 -7.85 7.53 10.57
N GLU A 25 -8.97 6.89 10.28
CA GLU A 25 -9.04 5.46 9.98
C GLU A 25 -9.76 5.24 8.64
N THR A 26 -9.18 4.39 7.80
CA THR A 26 -9.71 4.08 6.47
C THR A 26 -9.71 2.57 6.25
N ASN A 27 -10.86 2.02 5.87
CA ASN A 27 -10.96 0.66 5.36
C ASN A 27 -10.54 0.66 3.89
N ILE A 28 -9.58 -0.20 3.55
CA ILE A 28 -9.02 -0.27 2.19
C ILE A 28 -9.19 -1.68 1.64
N ILE A 29 -9.68 -1.74 0.41
CA ILE A 29 -9.60 -2.91 -0.47
C ILE A 29 -8.76 -2.49 -1.69
N GLN A 30 -7.73 -3.25 -2.02
CA GLN A 30 -6.88 -2.92 -3.17
C GLN A 30 -6.39 -4.16 -3.91
N GLY A 31 -6.31 -4.05 -5.24
CA GLY A 31 -5.82 -5.09 -6.13
C GLY A 31 -4.89 -4.51 -7.21
N TYR A 32 -4.17 -5.39 -7.89
CA TYR A 32 -3.22 -5.03 -8.93
C TYR A 32 -3.54 -5.76 -10.23
N TYR A 33 -3.69 -5.00 -11.31
CA TYR A 33 -4.17 -5.54 -12.60
C TYR A 33 -3.38 -4.92 -13.74
N TYR A 34 -3.15 -5.69 -14.80
CA TYR A 34 -2.73 -5.11 -16.06
C TYR A 34 -3.89 -4.28 -16.61
N LEU A 35 -3.70 -3.00 -16.91
CA LEU A 35 -4.82 -2.16 -17.33
C LEU A 35 -5.49 -2.70 -18.60
N LYS A 36 -4.71 -3.22 -19.56
CA LYS A 36 -5.23 -3.89 -20.76
C LYS A 36 -6.13 -5.09 -20.51
N SER A 37 -6.12 -5.70 -19.31
CA SER A 37 -6.98 -6.84 -18.98
C SER A 37 -8.29 -6.45 -18.32
N LEU A 38 -8.55 -5.15 -18.12
CA LEU A 38 -9.78 -4.63 -17.51
C LEU A 38 -10.83 -4.22 -18.57
N THR A 39 -10.81 -4.86 -19.74
CA THR A 39 -11.80 -4.66 -20.81
C THR A 39 -13.19 -5.12 -20.35
N GLY A 40 -14.24 -4.36 -20.66
CA GLY A 40 -15.60 -4.67 -20.23
C GLY A 40 -15.90 -4.28 -18.78
N ILE A 41 -14.99 -3.57 -18.10
CA ILE A 41 -15.16 -3.14 -16.71
C ILE A 41 -15.12 -1.62 -16.66
N GLU A 42 -16.28 -0.99 -16.70
CA GLU A 42 -16.41 0.46 -16.53
C GLU A 42 -16.02 0.90 -15.10
N PRO A 43 -15.27 2.02 -14.94
CA PRO A 43 -14.80 2.93 -15.98
C PRO A 43 -13.40 2.58 -16.54
N PHE A 44 -12.80 1.47 -16.11
CA PHE A 44 -11.41 1.13 -16.43
C PHE A 44 -11.15 0.91 -17.91
N GLU A 45 -12.14 0.44 -18.66
CA GLU A 45 -12.01 0.21 -20.10
C GLU A 45 -11.76 1.49 -20.91
N ARG A 46 -12.20 2.65 -20.41
CA ARG A 46 -12.01 3.96 -21.07
C ARG A 46 -10.68 4.62 -20.73
N ILE A 47 -10.07 4.23 -19.60
CA ILE A 47 -8.83 4.84 -19.10
C ILE A 47 -7.67 4.79 -20.12
N PRO A 48 -7.43 3.71 -20.89
CA PRO A 48 -6.39 3.70 -21.91
C PRO A 48 -6.57 4.73 -23.03
N SER A 49 -7.78 5.21 -23.29
CA SER A 49 -8.02 6.26 -24.30
C SER A 49 -7.59 7.63 -23.79
N GLU A 50 -7.89 7.93 -22.52
CA GLU A 50 -7.51 9.20 -21.87
C GLU A 50 -6.04 9.21 -21.42
N TYR A 51 -5.51 8.05 -21.02
CA TYR A 51 -4.15 7.87 -20.53
C TYR A 51 -3.45 6.68 -21.23
N PRO A 52 -3.07 6.80 -22.52
CA PRO A 52 -2.49 5.70 -23.30
C PRO A 52 -1.23 5.09 -22.70
N PHE A 53 -0.42 5.89 -21.99
CA PHE A 53 0.80 5.42 -21.33
C PHE A 53 0.54 4.41 -20.21
N LEU A 54 -0.70 4.28 -19.71
CA LEU A 54 -1.09 3.28 -18.71
C LEU A 54 -1.45 1.92 -19.33
N LYS A 55 -1.70 1.83 -20.64
CA LYS A 55 -2.31 0.66 -21.30
C LYS A 55 -1.59 -0.67 -21.00
N LYS A 56 -0.26 -0.65 -20.96
CA LYS A 56 0.58 -1.85 -20.73
C LYS A 56 1.04 -1.99 -19.27
N GLU A 57 0.62 -1.10 -18.39
CA GLU A 57 1.09 -1.04 -17.00
C GLU A 57 0.26 -1.92 -16.07
N ILE A 58 0.89 -2.33 -14.97
CA ILE A 58 0.17 -2.86 -13.81
C ILE A 58 -0.24 -1.67 -12.95
N VAL A 59 -1.54 -1.45 -12.84
CA VAL A 59 -2.14 -0.40 -12.02
C VAL A 59 -2.68 -0.99 -10.73
N ARG A 60 -2.67 -0.20 -9.66
CA ARG A 60 -3.39 -0.49 -8.43
C ARG A 60 -4.79 0.11 -8.53
N ILE A 61 -5.81 -0.68 -8.29
CA ILE A 61 -7.15 -0.17 -7.98
C ILE A 61 -7.31 -0.22 -6.47
N ARG A 62 -7.64 0.91 -5.85
CA ARG A 62 -7.84 1.05 -4.40
C ARG A 62 -9.22 1.64 -4.14
N VAL A 63 -10.01 0.96 -3.32
CA VAL A 63 -11.29 1.45 -2.78
C VAL A 63 -11.09 1.79 -1.30
N GLU A 64 -11.45 3.02 -0.93
CA GLU A 64 -11.41 3.52 0.44
C GLU A 64 -12.84 3.70 0.98
N ASN A 65 -13.15 3.11 2.14
CA ASN A 65 -14.43 3.20 2.85
C ASN A 65 -15.67 2.92 1.98
N MET A 66 -15.53 2.14 0.90
CA MET A 66 -16.59 1.89 -0.10
C MET A 66 -17.18 3.19 -0.69
N LYS A 67 -16.35 4.24 -0.82
CA LYS A 67 -16.78 5.58 -1.25
C LYS A 67 -15.84 6.23 -2.25
N ASP A 68 -14.53 6.05 -2.09
CA ASP A 68 -13.56 6.65 -2.99
C ASP A 68 -12.79 5.56 -3.73
N VAL A 69 -12.62 5.72 -5.05
CA VAL A 69 -11.85 4.79 -5.88
C VAL A 69 -10.67 5.53 -6.49
N TYR A 70 -9.52 4.88 -6.47
CA TYR A 70 -8.28 5.41 -7.03
C TYR A 70 -7.64 4.38 -7.93
N LEU A 71 -7.21 4.82 -9.11
CA LEU A 71 -6.30 4.07 -9.97
C LEU A 71 -4.91 4.70 -9.86
N THR A 72 -3.93 3.89 -9.47
CA THR A 72 -2.57 4.36 -9.23
C THR A 72 -1.56 3.58 -10.05
N LEU A 73 -0.67 4.28 -10.75
CA LEU A 73 0.59 3.75 -11.26
C LEU A 73 1.74 4.20 -10.36
N LYS A 74 2.46 3.24 -9.75
CA LYS A 74 3.70 3.51 -9.00
C LYS A 74 4.91 2.99 -9.79
N ARG A 75 5.90 3.85 -10.03
CA ARG A 75 7.20 3.52 -10.64
C ARG A 75 8.34 3.86 -9.68
N GLY A 76 9.41 3.06 -9.68
CA GLY A 76 10.56 3.21 -8.78
C GLY A 76 10.61 2.17 -7.66
N LYS A 77 11.68 2.20 -6.86
CA LYS A 77 11.96 1.24 -5.77
C LYS A 77 12.67 1.92 -4.60
N GLY A 78 12.64 1.26 -3.43
CA GLY A 78 13.26 1.79 -2.20
C GLY A 78 12.55 3.06 -1.71
N VAL A 79 13.35 4.01 -1.24
CA VAL A 79 12.92 5.24 -0.54
C VAL A 79 12.16 6.23 -1.43
N GLU A 80 12.38 6.23 -2.75
CA GLU A 80 11.82 7.24 -3.66
C GLU A 80 11.04 6.62 -4.81
N ARG A 81 9.82 7.13 -5.04
CA ARG A 81 8.92 6.62 -6.09
C ARG A 81 8.19 7.76 -6.80
N ASN A 82 7.85 7.51 -8.05
CA ASN A 82 6.95 8.34 -8.83
C ASN A 82 5.56 7.71 -8.83
N GLU A 83 4.55 8.49 -8.49
CA GLU A 83 3.15 8.08 -8.42
C GLU A 83 2.30 8.91 -9.35
N PHE A 84 1.51 8.25 -10.19
CA PHE A 84 0.45 8.87 -10.96
C PHE A 84 -0.88 8.29 -10.47
N GLU A 85 -1.77 9.14 -9.98
CA GLU A 85 -3.05 8.73 -9.40
C GLU A 85 -4.20 9.45 -10.09
N ILE A 86 -5.25 8.69 -10.42
CA ILE A 86 -6.52 9.17 -10.95
C ILE A 86 -7.60 8.84 -9.91
N LYS A 87 -8.41 9.83 -9.53
CA LYS A 87 -9.63 9.60 -8.76
C LYS A 87 -10.73 9.15 -9.72
N ILE A 88 -11.44 8.09 -9.35
CA ILE A 88 -12.52 7.49 -10.12
C ILE A 88 -13.78 7.56 -9.28
N ASP A 89 -14.90 7.85 -9.95
CA ASP A 89 -16.21 7.84 -9.30
C ASP A 89 -16.55 6.44 -8.81
N PHE A 90 -17.03 6.38 -7.58
CA PHE A 90 -17.33 5.10 -6.98
C PHE A 90 -18.52 4.43 -7.67
N ASN A 91 -18.33 3.16 -8.00
CA ASN A 91 -19.36 2.28 -8.50
C ASN A 91 -19.31 0.95 -7.74
N LYS A 92 -20.47 0.45 -7.29
CA LYS A 92 -20.58 -0.85 -6.60
C LYS A 92 -20.01 -2.01 -7.44
N LYS A 93 -20.08 -1.96 -8.77
CA LYS A 93 -19.47 -2.96 -9.67
C LYS A 93 -17.97 -3.09 -9.46
N ILE A 94 -17.25 -1.97 -9.28
CA ILE A 94 -15.81 -1.97 -8.99
C ILE A 94 -15.53 -2.69 -7.68
N TYR A 95 -16.32 -2.36 -6.64
CA TYR A 95 -16.18 -2.99 -5.33
C TYR A 95 -16.39 -4.51 -5.41
N TYR A 96 -17.44 -4.97 -6.11
CA TYR A 96 -17.71 -6.41 -6.27
C TYR A 96 -16.65 -7.11 -7.10
N PHE A 97 -16.18 -6.49 -8.19
CA PHE A 97 -15.06 -7.00 -8.98
C PHE A 97 -13.84 -7.27 -8.08
N LEU A 98 -13.43 -6.29 -7.28
CA LEU A 98 -12.30 -6.46 -6.35
C LEU A 98 -12.59 -7.50 -5.26
N LYS A 99 -13.81 -7.53 -4.72
CA LYS A 99 -14.19 -8.43 -3.63
C LYS A 99 -14.15 -9.90 -4.05
N ASN A 100 -14.41 -10.19 -5.32
CA ASN A 100 -14.40 -11.54 -5.88
C ASN A 100 -12.99 -12.03 -6.25
N ASP A 101 -11.97 -11.16 -6.16
CA ASP A 101 -10.58 -11.55 -6.37
C ASP A 101 -9.99 -12.18 -5.10
N VAL A 102 -9.65 -13.46 -5.17
CA VAL A 102 -9.07 -14.21 -4.04
C VAL A 102 -7.72 -13.67 -3.56
N LYS A 103 -7.01 -12.89 -4.39
CA LYS A 103 -5.71 -12.28 -4.03
C LYS A 103 -5.85 -10.90 -3.40
N ILE A 104 -7.06 -10.35 -3.36
CA ILE A 104 -7.31 -8.96 -2.98
C ILE A 104 -6.73 -8.65 -1.60
N LEU A 105 -6.11 -7.48 -1.48
CA LEU A 105 -5.56 -7.04 -0.21
C LEU A 105 -6.59 -6.20 0.54
N LYS A 106 -6.96 -6.65 1.74
CA LYS A 106 -7.83 -5.92 2.65
C LYS A 106 -7.04 -5.45 3.87
N LYS A 107 -7.24 -4.21 4.28
CA LYS A 107 -6.57 -3.63 5.45
C LYS A 107 -7.36 -2.48 6.05
N VAL A 108 -7.03 -2.16 7.30
CA VAL A 108 -7.36 -0.88 7.92
C VAL A 108 -6.09 -0.05 7.95
N ARG A 109 -6.15 1.16 7.39
CA ARG A 109 -5.07 2.15 7.45
C ARG A 109 -5.41 3.18 8.51
N LYS A 110 -4.53 3.36 9.49
CA LYS A 110 -4.64 4.41 10.51
C LYS A 110 -3.56 5.46 10.28
N GLU A 111 -3.95 6.73 10.24
CA GLU A 111 -3.02 7.85 10.10
C GLU A 111 -2.62 8.38 11.48
N PHE A 112 -1.35 8.75 11.63
CA PHE A 112 -0.82 9.37 12.84
C PHE A 112 0.43 10.19 12.56
N ILE A 113 0.89 10.94 13.56
CA ILE A 113 2.15 11.68 13.50
C ILE A 113 3.19 11.00 14.38
N ILE A 114 4.41 10.87 13.87
CA ILE A 114 5.56 10.37 14.62
C ILE A 114 6.80 11.19 14.30
N ASN A 115 7.44 11.73 15.35
CA ASN A 115 8.60 12.61 15.23
C ASN A 115 8.38 13.78 14.23
N GLY A 116 7.16 14.32 14.18
CA GLY A 116 6.79 15.40 13.25
C GLY A 116 6.48 14.95 11.81
N PHE A 117 6.55 13.66 11.50
CA PHE A 117 6.25 13.10 10.18
C PHE A 117 4.91 12.40 10.14
N LYS A 118 4.23 12.47 8.99
CA LYS A 118 3.03 11.68 8.73
C LYS A 118 3.41 10.20 8.61
N ALA A 119 2.66 9.36 9.29
CA ALA A 119 2.80 7.91 9.22
C ALA A 119 1.46 7.22 9.02
N LEU A 120 1.52 6.09 8.33
CA LEU A 120 0.38 5.25 7.95
C LEU A 120 0.61 3.85 8.52
N LEU A 121 -0.21 3.45 9.48
CA LEU A 121 -0.22 2.07 9.98
C LEU A 121 -1.24 1.25 9.19
N ASP A 122 -0.74 0.35 8.37
CA ASP A 122 -1.52 -0.67 7.68
C ASP A 122 -1.65 -1.93 8.53
N ILE A 123 -2.88 -2.27 8.89
CA ILE A 123 -3.24 -3.52 9.58
C ILE A 123 -3.96 -4.41 8.57
N TYR A 124 -3.27 -5.42 8.08
CA TYR A 124 -3.81 -6.34 7.09
C TYR A 124 -4.85 -7.29 7.70
N LYS A 125 -5.86 -7.62 6.89
CA LYS A 125 -6.96 -8.55 7.19
C LYS A 125 -6.84 -9.79 6.28
N GLU A 126 -7.58 -10.85 6.61
CA GLU A 126 -7.70 -12.08 5.82
C GLU A 126 -6.32 -12.66 5.43
N ARG A 127 -5.99 -12.69 4.13
CA ARG A 127 -4.75 -13.26 3.56
C ARG A 127 -3.44 -12.82 4.23
N TYR A 128 -3.41 -11.67 4.89
CA TYR A 128 -2.23 -11.24 5.65
C TYR A 128 -2.61 -10.79 7.06
N LYS A 129 -3.63 -11.44 7.66
CA LYS A 129 -4.17 -11.09 8.98
C LYS A 129 -3.06 -10.98 10.02
N GLY A 130 -3.00 -9.83 10.69
CA GLY A 130 -2.04 -9.55 11.76
C GLY A 130 -0.71 -8.98 11.29
N VAL A 131 -0.40 -8.98 9.98
CA VAL A 131 0.73 -8.22 9.45
C VAL A 131 0.44 -6.72 9.63
N LYS A 132 1.40 -6.02 10.25
CA LYS A 132 1.34 -4.58 10.50
C LYS A 132 2.54 -3.90 9.87
N ILE A 133 2.29 -3.02 8.90
CA ILE A 133 3.31 -2.23 8.23
C ILE A 133 3.07 -0.75 8.54
N VAL A 134 4.12 -0.05 8.95
CA VAL A 134 4.13 1.41 9.08
C VAL A 134 4.87 1.99 7.88
N GLU A 135 4.23 2.90 7.17
CA GLU A 135 4.86 3.73 6.13
C GLU A 135 5.01 5.15 6.70
N VAL A 136 6.22 5.70 6.72
CA VAL A 136 6.49 7.08 7.16
C VAL A 136 6.82 7.91 5.93
N GLU A 137 6.10 9.01 5.73
CA GLU A 137 6.24 9.90 4.58
C GLU A 137 7.14 11.09 4.92
N PHE A 138 8.04 11.44 4.00
CA PHE A 138 9.02 12.50 4.16
C PHE A 138 8.92 13.53 3.04
N LYS A 139 9.28 14.78 3.34
CA LYS A 139 9.35 15.85 2.34
C LYS A 139 10.49 15.61 1.34
N ASN A 140 11.60 15.02 1.80
CA ASN A 140 12.81 14.79 1.01
C ASN A 140 13.68 13.65 1.59
N LYS A 141 14.70 13.22 0.83
CA LYS A 141 15.61 12.15 1.26
C LYS A 141 16.44 12.50 2.51
N ARG A 142 16.75 13.78 2.74
CA ARG A 142 17.54 14.22 3.90
C ARG A 142 16.76 13.96 5.18
N ASP A 143 15.48 14.28 5.20
CA ASP A 143 14.59 14.01 6.34
C ASP A 143 14.43 12.50 6.57
N ALA A 144 14.25 11.73 5.50
CA ALA A 144 14.17 10.27 5.58
C ALA A 144 15.44 9.64 6.18
N LYS A 145 16.63 10.15 5.82
CA LYS A 145 17.92 9.70 6.38
C LYS A 145 18.09 10.06 7.85
N LYS A 146 17.61 11.23 8.27
CA LYS A 146 17.71 11.70 9.67
C LYS A 146 16.70 11.05 10.60
N PHE A 147 15.61 10.49 10.06
CA PHE A 147 14.56 9.87 10.85
C PHE A 147 15.09 8.68 11.66
N LYS A 148 14.92 8.75 12.99
CA LYS A 148 15.23 7.67 13.92
C LYS A 148 13.94 6.92 14.25
N PRO A 149 13.73 5.71 13.70
CA PRO A 149 12.52 4.94 13.97
C PRO A 149 12.49 4.46 15.43
N PRO A 150 11.30 4.26 16.02
CA PRO A 150 11.17 3.60 17.32
C PRO A 150 11.80 2.20 17.36
N LYS A 151 12.21 1.73 18.54
CA LYS A 151 12.83 0.41 18.72
C LYS A 151 11.99 -0.78 18.24
N ASN A 152 10.66 -0.63 18.21
CA ASN A 152 9.74 -1.68 17.77
C ASN A 152 9.47 -1.66 16.24
N PHE A 153 10.16 -0.81 15.48
CA PHE A 153 10.07 -0.76 14.02
C PHE A 153 11.24 -1.53 13.41
N ILE A 154 10.95 -2.51 12.57
CA ILE A 154 11.95 -3.23 11.79
C ILE A 154 11.90 -2.70 10.36
N GLU A 155 12.99 -2.07 9.90
CA GLU A 155 13.02 -1.48 8.57
C GLU A 155 12.96 -2.54 7.46
N ILE A 156 12.03 -2.34 6.53
CA ILE A 156 11.76 -3.19 5.37
C ILE A 156 11.68 -2.37 4.07
N THR A 157 12.23 -1.16 4.05
CA THR A 157 12.15 -0.23 2.91
C THR A 157 12.65 -0.86 1.61
N ASP A 158 13.75 -1.62 1.69
CA ASP A 158 14.38 -2.27 0.53
C ASP A 158 13.85 -3.69 0.26
N PHE A 159 12.89 -4.18 1.07
CA PHE A 159 12.35 -5.52 0.95
C PHE A 159 11.26 -5.50 -0.10
N THR A 160 11.67 -5.62 -1.37
CA THR A 160 10.79 -5.53 -2.54
C THR A 160 9.64 -6.54 -2.50
N TYR A 161 9.86 -7.68 -1.85
CA TYR A 161 8.87 -8.73 -1.66
C TYR A 161 7.77 -8.41 -0.63
N LEU A 162 7.93 -7.35 0.18
CA LEU A 162 6.93 -6.87 1.16
C LEU A 162 6.20 -5.60 0.71
N THR A 163 6.27 -5.27 -0.58
CA THR A 163 5.44 -4.19 -1.17
C THR A 163 4.00 -4.68 -1.37
N ASN A 164 3.01 -3.78 -1.34
CA ASN A 164 1.61 -4.16 -1.60
C ASN A 164 1.44 -4.90 -2.94
N LYS A 165 2.15 -4.47 -3.99
CA LYS A 165 2.17 -5.17 -5.28
C LYS A 165 2.68 -6.60 -5.12
N SER A 166 3.79 -6.78 -4.40
CA SER A 166 4.34 -8.11 -4.14
C SER A 166 3.41 -8.98 -3.30
N LEU A 167 2.83 -8.45 -2.22
CA LEU A 167 1.86 -9.16 -1.38
C LEU A 167 0.68 -9.68 -2.19
N TYR A 168 0.21 -8.91 -3.17
CA TYR A 168 -0.88 -9.32 -4.05
C TYR A 168 -0.49 -10.49 -4.97
N PHE A 169 0.68 -10.44 -5.63
CA PHE A 169 1.09 -11.45 -6.60
C PHE A 169 1.76 -12.70 -6.03
N ASN A 170 2.32 -12.64 -4.82
CA ASN A 170 3.08 -13.75 -4.24
C ASN A 170 2.20 -14.62 -3.34
N ASP A 171 2.62 -15.87 -3.17
CA ASP A 171 2.01 -16.82 -2.23
C ASP A 171 2.01 -16.30 -0.79
N GLU A 172 0.88 -16.53 -0.10
CA GLU A 172 0.66 -16.05 1.28
C GLU A 172 1.63 -16.72 2.25
N GLU A 173 1.73 -18.04 2.21
CA GLU A 173 2.49 -18.81 3.19
C GLU A 173 3.98 -18.47 3.11
N LYS A 174 4.52 -18.37 1.89
CA LYS A 174 5.90 -17.96 1.63
C LYS A 174 6.22 -16.58 2.17
N ILE A 175 5.30 -15.62 1.99
CA ILE A 175 5.49 -14.25 2.52
C ILE A 175 5.41 -14.25 4.04
N LEU A 176 4.42 -14.93 4.63
CA LEU A 176 4.26 -15.01 6.08
C LEU A 176 5.48 -15.70 6.73
N LYS A 177 6.05 -16.74 6.11
CA LYS A 177 7.30 -17.36 6.55
C LYS A 177 8.44 -16.36 6.61
N ARG A 178 8.67 -15.59 5.54
CA ARG A 178 9.70 -14.53 5.53
C ARG A 178 9.47 -13.47 6.60
N ILE A 179 8.22 -13.06 6.82
CA ILE A 179 7.89 -12.09 7.88
C ILE A 179 8.24 -12.66 9.27
N ARG A 180 7.95 -13.94 9.52
CA ARG A 180 8.32 -14.61 10.79
C ARG A 180 9.84 -14.66 10.98
N GLU A 181 10.59 -14.98 9.94
CA GLU A 181 12.06 -14.98 9.96
C GLU A 181 12.64 -13.58 10.28
N ILE A 182 12.05 -12.52 9.72
CA ILE A 182 12.44 -11.13 10.03
C ILE A 182 12.22 -10.81 11.50
N TYR A 183 11.07 -11.22 12.06
CA TYR A 183 10.79 -11.02 13.48
C TYR A 183 11.76 -11.80 14.37
N ALA A 184 12.14 -13.03 13.99
CA ALA A 184 13.07 -13.86 14.75
C ALA A 184 14.49 -13.27 14.77
N ASN A 185 15.00 -12.82 13.62
CA ASN A 185 16.38 -12.32 13.48
C ASN A 185 16.62 -10.92 14.07
N LYS A 186 15.56 -10.24 14.52
CA LYS A 186 15.63 -8.87 15.05
C LYS A 186 15.14 -8.76 16.48
N ASN A 187 14.79 -9.87 17.13
CA ASN A 187 14.50 -9.92 18.56
C ASN A 187 15.78 -10.01 19.37
#